data_AF-A0A817AE27-F1
#
_entry.id   AF-A0A817AE27-F1
#
_cell.length_a   1.000
_cell.length_b   1.000
_cell.length_c   1.000
_cell.angle_alpha   90.00
_cell.angle_beta   90.00
_cell.angle_gamma   90.00
#
_symmetry.space_group_name_H-M   'P 1'
#
loop_
_entity.id
_entity.type
_entity.pdbx_description
1 polymer ?
#
loop_
_entity_poly.entity_id
_entity_poly.type
_entity_poly.pdbx_seq_one_letter_code
_entity_poly.pdbx_strand_id
1 'polypeptide(L)'
;MILAATCSQFAQREFSFTLENDVYRRYLSFSNHMEFEKELIKLCPEKIDIGAVYSAKPKDHKMLSAAQFYPIERELVFDIDMTDYDDVRF
;
A
#
# COMPACT_ATOMS: atom_id res chain seq x y z
N MET A 1 -5.64 21.12 -19.07
CA MET A 1 -5.67 21.84 -17.77
C MET A 1 -6.33 20.90 -16.78
N ILE A 2 -5.71 20.36 -15.74
CA ILE A 2 -4.52 20.76 -14.97
C ILE A 2 -3.76 19.47 -14.59
N LEU A 3 -2.49 19.37 -15.00
CA LEU A 3 -1.50 18.49 -14.38
C LEU A 3 -1.18 19.11 -13.02
N ALA A 4 -1.78 18.60 -11.95
CA ALA A 4 -1.39 18.94 -10.59
C ALA A 4 -1.29 17.66 -9.76
N ALA A 5 -0.15 16.99 -9.87
CA ALA A 5 0.29 16.01 -8.88
C ALA A 5 1.82 15.99 -8.86
N THR A 6 2.45 17.09 -8.43
CA THR A 6 3.89 17.11 -8.10
C THR A 6 4.16 16.81 -6.62
N CYS A 7 3.15 16.32 -5.89
CA CYS A 7 3.37 15.72 -4.58
C CYS A 7 3.69 14.23 -4.79
N SER A 8 4.91 13.81 -4.41
CA SER A 8 5.47 12.47 -4.68
C SER A 8 4.44 11.34 -4.48
N GLN A 9 4.02 10.68 -5.57
CA GLN A 9 3.14 9.50 -5.56
C GLN A 9 3.62 8.44 -4.57
N PHE A 10 4.93 8.33 -4.35
CA PHE A 10 5.53 7.37 -3.45
C PHE A 10 5.20 7.66 -1.96
N ALA A 11 5.22 8.92 -1.54
CA ALA A 11 4.97 9.28 -0.14
C ALA A 11 3.51 9.12 0.29
N GLN A 12 2.60 9.10 -0.67
CA GLN A 12 1.17 8.94 -0.47
C GLN A 12 0.70 7.52 -0.78
N ARG A 13 1.59 6.64 -1.25
CA ARG A 13 1.32 5.23 -1.47
C ARG A 13 1.21 4.50 -0.14
N GLU A 14 0.13 3.73 0.02
CA GLU A 14 -0.01 2.78 1.12
C GLU A 14 0.83 1.54 0.84
N PHE A 15 1.59 1.13 1.86
CA PHE A 15 2.16 -0.19 1.97
C PHE A 15 1.55 -0.87 3.20
N SER A 16 1.43 -2.19 3.13
CA SER A 16 1.13 -3.00 4.30
C SER A 16 2.14 -4.13 4.43
N PHE A 17 2.54 -4.42 5.67
CA PHE A 17 3.45 -5.50 6.00
C PHE A 17 2.73 -6.54 6.86
N THR A 18 2.88 -7.80 6.49
CA THR A 18 2.57 -8.92 7.37
C THR A 18 3.86 -9.37 8.03
N LEU A 19 3.92 -9.33 9.36
CA LEU A 19 5.07 -9.75 10.16
C LEU A 19 4.79 -11.13 10.79
N GLU A 20 5.77 -11.66 11.52
CA GLU A 20 5.62 -12.90 12.28
C GLU A 20 4.34 -12.92 13.12
N ASN A 21 3.72 -14.11 13.21
CA ASN A 21 2.43 -14.34 13.85
C ASN A 21 1.25 -13.61 13.16
N ASP A 22 1.33 -13.45 11.84
CA ASP A 22 0.31 -12.80 11.01
C ASP A 22 -0.04 -11.37 11.48
N VAL A 23 0.91 -10.68 12.12
CA VAL A 23 0.70 -9.30 12.56
C VAL A 23 0.66 -8.39 11.35
N TYR A 24 -0.55 -7.95 11.02
CA TYR A 24 -0.79 -7.09 9.86
C TYR A 24 -0.68 -5.59 10.21
N ARG A 25 0.26 -4.89 9.58
CA ARG A 25 0.47 -3.45 9.72
C ARG A 25 0.12 -2.72 8.44
N ARG A 26 -0.97 -1.95 8.48
CA ARG A 26 -1.45 -1.13 7.35
C ARG A 26 -1.08 0.34 7.46
N TYR A 27 -1.37 1.07 6.39
CA TYR A 27 -1.17 2.52 6.30
C TYR A 27 0.28 2.93 6.51
N LEU A 28 1.24 2.07 6.12
CA LEU A 28 2.63 2.47 6.03
C LEU A 28 2.81 3.32 4.78
N SER A 29 3.74 4.28 4.85
CA SER A 29 4.08 5.14 3.72
C SER A 29 5.44 5.78 3.97
N PHE A 30 6.23 5.99 2.91
CA PHE A 30 7.64 6.35 3.03
C PHE A 30 7.96 7.55 2.15
N SER A 31 8.74 8.50 2.64
CA SER A 31 8.99 9.74 1.89
C SER A 31 9.89 9.51 0.68
N ASN A 32 10.74 8.48 0.72
CA ASN A 32 11.70 8.11 -0.32
C ASN A 32 12.11 6.63 -0.19
N HIS A 33 12.83 6.11 -1.18
CA HIS A 33 13.27 4.71 -1.22
C HIS A 33 14.18 4.32 -0.04
N MET A 34 15.02 5.24 0.48
CA MET A 34 15.91 4.94 1.60
C MET A 34 15.14 4.68 2.89
N GLU A 35 14.06 5.44 3.15
CA GLU A 35 13.16 5.18 4.29
C GLU A 35 12.46 3.82 4.17
N PHE A 36 12.01 3.48 2.96
CA PHE A 36 11.37 2.20 2.69
C PHE A 36 12.34 1.03 2.89
N GLU A 37 13.52 1.10 2.27
CA GLU A 37 14.57 0.07 2.38
C GLU A 37 14.99 -0.17 3.83
N LYS A 38 15.23 0.91 4.58
CA LYS A 38 15.60 0.82 5.99
C LYS A 38 14.54 0.06 6.81
N GLU A 39 13.27 0.36 6.59
CA GLU A 39 12.20 -0.28 7.36
C GLU A 39 11.92 -1.71 6.87
N LEU A 40 12.11 -1.98 5.58
CA LEU A 40 12.04 -3.33 5.01
C LEU A 40 13.09 -4.24 5.63
N ILE A 41 14.36 -3.81 5.68
CA ILE A 41 15.47 -4.59 6.27
C ILE A 41 15.26 -4.79 7.77
N LYS A 42 14.79 -3.74 8.47
CA LYS A 42 14.57 -3.79 9.91
C LYS A 42 13.43 -4.73 10.31
N LEU A 43 12.32 -4.72 9.56
CA LEU A 43 11.12 -5.49 9.90
C LEU A 43 11.08 -6.87 9.26
N CYS A 44 11.77 -7.07 8.13
CA CYS A 44 11.82 -8.32 7.37
C CYS A 44 10.42 -8.99 7.23
N PRO A 45 9.44 -8.32 6.60
CA PRO A 45 8.06 -8.81 6.58
C PRO A 45 7.93 -10.09 5.75
N GLU A 46 7.03 -10.98 6.17
CA GLU A 46 6.68 -12.20 5.42
C GLU A 46 5.90 -11.88 4.14
N LYS A 47 5.07 -10.84 4.16
CA LYS A 47 4.28 -10.38 3.00
C LYS A 47 4.29 -8.86 2.91
N ILE A 48 4.25 -8.37 1.68
CA ILE A 48 4.15 -6.94 1.37
C ILE A 48 2.97 -6.75 0.43
N ASP A 49 2.00 -5.93 0.84
CA ASP A 49 0.90 -5.50 -0.01
C ASP A 49 1.08 -4.04 -0.42
N ILE A 50 0.79 -3.74 -1.68
CA ILE A 50 0.84 -2.39 -2.24
C ILE A 50 -0.61 -1.89 -2.40
N GLY A 51 -0.94 -0.85 -1.63
CA GLY A 51 -2.25 -0.21 -1.63
C GLY A 51 -2.38 0.94 -2.64
N ALA A 52 -3.37 1.80 -2.42
CA ALA A 52 -3.61 2.99 -3.26
C ALA A 52 -2.64 4.14 -2.96
N VAL A 53 -2.57 5.12 -3.86
CA VAL A 53 -2.14 6.48 -3.54
C VAL A 53 -3.32 7.22 -2.91
N TYR A 54 -3.12 7.82 -1.75
CA TYR A 54 -4.13 8.58 -1.02
C TYR A 54 -3.95 10.09 -1.18
N SER A 55 -4.93 10.88 -0.76
CA SER A 55 -4.88 12.35 -0.72
C SER A 55 -3.84 12.94 0.26
N ALA A 56 -3.33 12.11 1.18
CA ALA A 56 -2.29 12.47 2.15
C ALA A 56 -1.48 11.21 2.50
N LYS A 57 -0.37 11.36 3.24
CA LYS A 57 0.47 10.24 3.63
C LYS A 57 -0.33 9.24 4.49
N PRO A 58 -0.45 7.97 4.09
CA PRO A 58 -1.16 6.95 4.87
C PRO A 58 -0.76 6.86 6.34
N LYS A 59 0.53 7.02 6.67
CA LYS A 59 0.99 6.95 8.07
C LYS A 59 0.35 8.00 8.99
N ASP A 60 -0.13 9.10 8.42
CA ASP A 60 -0.74 10.22 9.14
C ASP A 60 -2.29 10.13 9.16
N HIS A 61 -2.89 9.06 8.64
CA HIS A 61 -4.35 8.92 8.48
C HIS A 61 -5.15 9.19 9.76
N LYS A 62 -4.62 8.86 10.94
CA LYS A 62 -5.30 9.08 12.23
C LYS A 62 -5.43 10.56 12.60
N MET A 63 -4.64 11.44 12.00
CA MET A 63 -4.70 12.89 12.23
C MET A 63 -5.67 13.60 11.29
N LEU A 64 -6.25 12.87 10.32
CA LEU A 64 -7.06 13.41 9.25
C LEU A 64 -8.51 12.95 9.40
N SER A 65 -9.45 13.82 9.04
CA SER A 65 -10.85 13.43 8.90
C SER A 65 -11.04 12.56 7.65
N ALA A 66 -12.14 11.80 7.60
CA ALA A 66 -12.49 10.99 6.42
C ALA A 66 -12.67 11.84 5.14
N ALA A 67 -13.04 13.11 5.27
CA ALA A 67 -13.13 14.04 4.14
C ALA A 67 -11.74 14.45 3.61
N GLN A 68 -10.69 14.34 4.42
CA GLN A 68 -9.32 14.73 4.08
C GLN A 68 -8.45 13.55 3.66
N PHE A 69 -8.78 12.32 4.06
CA PHE A 69 -8.02 11.12 3.76
C PHE A 69 -8.86 10.13 2.95
N TYR A 70 -8.61 10.08 1.65
CA TYR A 70 -9.32 9.21 0.70
C TYR A 70 -8.38 8.71 -0.40
N PRO A 71 -8.64 7.52 -1.00
CA PRO A 71 -7.84 7.00 -2.11
C PRO A 71 -8.08 7.83 -3.38
N ILE A 72 -7.01 8.13 -4.12
CA ILE A 72 -7.03 8.89 -5.37
C ILE A 72 -6.85 7.97 -6.57
N GLU A 73 -5.81 7.12 -6.54
CA GLU A 73 -5.47 6.25 -7.66
C GLU A 73 -4.86 4.94 -7.17
N ARG A 74 -5.03 3.90 -7.99
CA ARG A 74 -4.36 2.61 -7.86
C ARG A 74 -4.23 2.00 -9.25
N GLU A 75 -3.20 1.21 -9.44
CA GLU A 75 -3.03 0.35 -10.59
C GLU A 75 -4.25 -0.59 -10.71
N LEU A 76 -4.69 -0.82 -11.94
CA LEU A 76 -5.63 -1.89 -12.23
C LEU A 76 -4.89 -3.22 -12.05
N VAL A 77 -5.39 -4.07 -11.15
CA VAL A 77 -4.80 -5.38 -10.85
C VAL A 77 -5.81 -6.47 -11.15
N PHE A 78 -5.30 -7.60 -11.65
CA PHE A 78 -6.05 -8.83 -11.84
C PHE A 78 -5.38 -9.91 -10.98
N ASP A 79 -6.18 -10.66 -10.25
CA ASP A 79 -5.73 -11.78 -9.44
C ASP A 79 -6.49 -13.01 -9.96
N ILE A 80 -5.74 -13.97 -10.52
CA ILE A 80 -6.29 -15.20 -11.10
C ILE A 80 -5.61 -16.34 -10.38
N ASP A 81 -6.35 -17.05 -9.54
CA ASP A 81 -5.82 -18.17 -8.78
C ASP A 81 -6.17 -19.49 -9.47
N MET A 82 -5.31 -20.49 -9.26
CA MET A 82 -5.55 -21.84 -9.75
C MET A 82 -6.74 -22.49 -9.04
N THR A 83 -7.04 -22.09 -7.80
CA THR A 83 -8.15 -22.62 -7.00
C THR A 83 -9.51 -22.32 -7.60
N ASP A 84 -9.61 -21.27 -8.41
CA ASP A 84 -10.85 -20.89 -9.09
C ASP A 84 -11.29 -21.91 -10.17
N TYR A 85 -10.41 -22.86 -10.52
CA TYR A 85 -10.64 -23.87 -11.56
C TYR A 85 -10.69 -25.30 -10.99
N ASP A 86 -10.81 -25.46 -9.67
CA ASP A 86 -10.82 -26.77 -9.00
C ASP A 86 -11.87 -27.75 -9.56
N ASP A 87 -12.99 -27.26 -10.07
CA ASP A 87 -14.11 -28.02 -10.62
C ASP A 87 -13.93 -28.46 -12.09
N VAL A 88 -12.97 -27.87 -12.79
CA VAL A 88 -12.65 -28.16 -14.20
C VAL A 88 -11.23 -28.69 -14.43
N ARG A 89 -10.46 -28.89 -13.36
CA ARG A 89 -9.14 -29.53 -13.38
C ARG A 89 -9.29 -31.04 -13.19
N PHE A 90 -9.32 -31.79 -14.30
CA PHE A 90 -9.33 -33.26 -14.31
C PHE A 90 -7.94 -33.85 -14.09
#